data_AF-A0A3C1NN48-F1
#
_entry.id   AF-A0A3C1NN48-F1
#
_cell.length_a   1.000
_cell.length_b   1.000
_cell.length_c   1.000
_cell.angle_alpha   90.00
_cell.angle_beta   90.00
_cell.angle_gamma   90.00
#
_symmetry.space_group_name_H-M   'P 1'
#
loop_
_entity.id
_entity.type
_entity.pdbx_description
1 polymer ?
#
loop_
_entity_poly.entity_id
_entity_poly.type
_entity_poly.pdbx_seq_one_letter_code
_entity_poly.pdbx_strand_id
1 'polypeptide(L)'
;MEVLTNDLFFEPCERDDTYTLGSGNVFSYNDAGTSCTPSGSYSGTWGLTGSSLTINDGFDTFTLNVSSFACGSMTATASDFDVTGDQISFVFTRQ
;
A
#
# COMPACT_ATOMS: atom_id res chain seq x y z
N MET A 1 -19.68 5.83 4.41
CA MET A 1 -19.53 5.47 5.83
C MET A 1 -18.92 4.10 5.81
N GLU A 2 -17.61 4.02 5.98
CA GLU A 2 -16.96 2.74 6.23
C GLU A 2 -16.78 2.61 7.73
N VAL A 3 -17.27 1.49 8.26
CA VAL A 3 -17.01 1.07 9.62
C VAL A 3 -16.64 -0.40 9.48
N LEU A 4 -15.35 -0.70 9.57
CA LEU A 4 -14.86 -2.06 9.48
C LEU A 4 -14.22 -2.46 10.81
N THR A 5 -14.59 -3.65 11.27
CA THR A 5 -14.04 -4.29 12.47
C THR A 5 -13.78 -5.76 12.14
N ASN A 6 -12.99 -6.00 11.08
CA ASN A 6 -12.43 -7.30 10.67
C ASN A 6 -13.47 -8.42 10.38
N ASP A 7 -13.71 -8.85 9.14
CA ASP A 7 -12.75 -9.54 8.28
C ASP A 7 -12.82 -9.04 6.83
N LEU A 8 -11.64 -8.82 6.24
CA LEU A 8 -11.39 -8.37 4.86
C LEU A 8 -11.33 -6.85 4.71
N PHE A 9 -10.33 -6.25 5.37
CA PHE A 9 -9.94 -4.85 5.20
C PHE A 9 -9.86 -4.40 3.73
N PHE A 10 -9.43 -5.30 2.83
CA PHE A 10 -9.56 -5.12 1.39
C PHE A 10 -10.78 -5.87 0.85
N GLU A 11 -11.64 -5.16 0.12
CA GLU A 11 -12.72 -5.75 -0.66
C GLU A 11 -12.18 -6.80 -1.63
N PRO A 12 -12.98 -7.79 -2.06
CA PRO A 12 -12.48 -8.81 -2.99
C PRO A 12 -11.84 -8.26 -4.27
N CYS A 13 -12.29 -7.08 -4.74
CA CYS A 13 -11.74 -6.39 -5.91
C CYS A 13 -10.41 -5.68 -5.65
N GLU A 14 -10.04 -5.46 -4.39
CA GLU A 14 -8.80 -4.75 -4.03
C GLU A 14 -7.64 -5.72 -3.77
N ARG A 15 -7.92 -7.02 -3.69
CA ARG A 15 -6.93 -8.05 -3.31
C ARG A 15 -6.06 -8.49 -4.47
N ASP A 16 -6.48 -8.22 -5.70
CA ASP A 16 -5.71 -8.43 -6.92
C ASP A 16 -4.94 -7.18 -7.37
N ASP A 17 -5.10 -6.06 -6.67
CA ASP A 17 -4.42 -4.81 -6.99
C ASP A 17 -2.93 -4.85 -6.75
N THR A 18 -2.25 -3.93 -7.44
CA THR A 18 -0.80 -3.84 -7.37
C THR A 18 -0.33 -2.45 -6.95
N TYR A 19 0.58 -2.44 -5.99
CA TYR A 19 1.29 -1.25 -5.51
C TYR A 19 2.73 -1.34 -5.99
N THR A 20 3.16 -0.41 -6.84
CA THR A 20 4.51 -0.42 -7.44
C THR A 20 5.31 0.80 -7.00
N LEU A 21 6.51 0.54 -6.48
CA LEU A 21 7.52 1.54 -6.15
C LEU A 21 8.53 1.64 -7.31
N GLY A 22 8.28 2.56 -8.24
CA GLY A 22 9.09 2.79 -9.43
C GLY A 22 10.33 3.66 -9.19
N SER A 23 11.25 3.67 -10.16
CA SER A 23 12.42 4.55 -10.16
C SER A 23 12.03 6.04 -10.21
N GLY A 24 12.89 6.91 -9.68
CA GLY A 24 12.62 8.35 -9.66
C GLY A 24 11.51 8.74 -8.68
N ASN A 25 11.30 7.94 -7.63
CA ASN A 25 10.32 8.20 -6.56
C ASN A 25 8.86 8.19 -7.05
N VAL A 26 8.57 7.47 -8.14
CA VAL A 26 7.22 7.34 -8.70
C VAL A 26 6.51 6.15 -8.07
N PHE A 27 5.31 6.37 -7.56
CA PHE A 27 4.40 5.33 -7.07
C PHE A 27 3.26 5.13 -8.07
N SER A 28 2.82 3.89 -8.24
CA SER A 28 1.58 3.59 -8.97
C SER A 28 0.76 2.53 -8.27
N TYR A 29 -0.53 2.78 -8.16
CA TYR A 29 -1.54 1.80 -7.80
C TYR A 29 -2.32 1.43 -9.06
N ASN A 30 -2.51 0.13 -9.28
CA ASN A 30 -3.31 -0.36 -10.38
C ASN A 30 -4.42 -1.26 -9.87
N ASP A 31 -5.65 -0.78 -10.07
CA ASP A 31 -6.90 -1.52 -9.95
C ASP A 31 -6.88 -2.62 -11.02
N ALA A 32 -6.65 -3.86 -10.60
CA ALA A 32 -6.32 -4.98 -11.48
C ALA A 32 -7.38 -6.08 -11.39
N GLY A 33 -7.52 -6.85 -12.46
CA GLY A 33 -8.43 -7.99 -12.48
C GLY A 33 -9.89 -7.58 -12.31
N THR A 34 -10.46 -7.78 -11.12
CA THR A 34 -11.84 -7.39 -10.82
C THR A 34 -11.90 -5.91 -10.47
N SER A 35 -12.36 -5.07 -11.38
CA SER A 35 -12.40 -3.63 -11.08
C SER A 35 -13.35 -3.27 -9.93
N CYS A 36 -12.85 -2.49 -8.98
CA CYS A 36 -13.67 -1.88 -7.94
C CYS A 36 -14.60 -0.80 -8.54
N THR A 37 -15.60 -0.32 -7.78
CA THR A 37 -16.50 0.74 -8.25
C THR A 37 -16.51 1.93 -7.28
N PRO A 38 -16.09 3.14 -7.73
CA PRO A 38 -15.56 3.43 -9.06
C PRO A 38 -14.20 2.79 -9.29
N SER A 39 -13.94 2.32 -10.51
CA SER A 39 -12.63 1.77 -10.86
C SER A 39 -11.60 2.90 -10.97
N GLY A 40 -10.37 2.69 -10.52
CA GLY A 40 -9.37 3.74 -10.60
C GLY A 40 -7.94 3.33 -10.29
N SER A 41 -7.11 3.23 -11.33
CA SER A 41 -5.65 3.25 -11.19
C SER A 41 -5.17 4.70 -11.07
N TYR A 42 -4.20 4.95 -10.18
CA TYR A 42 -3.64 6.28 -9.94
C TYR A 42 -2.13 6.22 -9.69
N SER A 43 -1.50 7.39 -9.69
CA SER A 43 -0.07 7.54 -9.48
C SER A 43 0.23 8.65 -8.48
N GLY A 44 1.37 8.50 -7.84
CA GLY A 44 1.86 9.45 -6.85
C GLY A 44 3.36 9.33 -6.69
N THR A 45 3.84 9.59 -5.49
CA THR A 45 5.25 9.54 -5.15
C THR A 45 5.52 8.66 -3.94
N TRP A 46 6.74 8.17 -3.82
CA TRP A 46 7.20 7.50 -2.61
C TRP A 46 8.59 7.98 -2.21
N GLY A 47 8.91 7.90 -0.92
CA GLY A 47 10.23 8.22 -0.38
C GLY A 47 10.61 7.29 0.76
N LEU A 48 11.90 7.03 0.92
CA LEU A 48 12.42 6.22 2.02
C LEU A 48 13.46 7.03 2.80
N THR A 49 13.21 7.27 4.09
CA THR A 49 14.16 7.92 5.00
C THR A 49 14.41 7.03 6.20
N GLY A 50 15.63 6.51 6.34
CA GLY A 50 15.91 5.45 7.31
C GLY A 50 15.08 4.21 7.02
N SER A 51 14.27 3.78 7.99
CA SER A 51 13.30 2.69 7.82
C SER A 51 11.87 3.18 7.56
N SER A 52 11.67 4.48 7.33
CA SER A 52 10.33 5.06 7.11
C SER A 52 10.06 5.21 5.61
N LEU A 53 9.19 4.35 5.08
CA LEU A 53 8.67 4.44 3.71
C LEU A 53 7.40 5.30 3.73
N THR A 54 7.43 6.43 3.04
CA THR A 54 6.28 7.31 2.86
C THR A 54 5.77 7.18 1.43
N ILE A 55 4.48 6.93 1.27
CA ILE A 55 3.78 6.90 -0.02
C ILE A 55 2.76 8.03 0.01
N ASN A 56 2.79 8.89 -1.00
CA ASN A 56 1.76 9.86 -1.28
C ASN A 56 1.14 9.47 -2.61
N ASP A 57 -0.12 9.04 -2.59
CA ASP A 57 -0.77 8.46 -3.77
C ASP A 57 -1.58 9.48 -4.61
N GLY A 58 -1.52 10.76 -4.23
CA GLY A 58 -2.30 11.84 -4.81
C GLY A 58 -3.59 12.17 -4.06
N PHE A 59 -4.04 11.30 -3.16
CA PHE A 59 -5.23 11.50 -2.31
C PHE A 59 -4.84 11.57 -0.83
N ASP A 60 -4.02 10.64 -0.38
CA ASP A 60 -3.60 10.46 1.00
C ASP A 60 -2.08 10.27 1.12
N THR A 61 -1.60 10.21 2.37
CA THR A 61 -0.20 9.94 2.67
C THR A 61 -0.10 8.87 3.74
N PHE A 62 0.53 7.76 3.38
CA PHE A 62 0.72 6.60 4.24
C PHE A 62 2.19 6.48 4.61
N THR A 63 2.47 6.13 5.87
CA THR A 63 3.83 5.85 6.32
C THR A 63 3.91 4.43 6.83
N LEU A 64 4.80 3.64 6.22
CA LEU A 64 5.10 2.27 6.58
C LEU A 64 6.50 2.19 7.18
N ASN A 65 6.67 1.37 8.20
CA ASN A 65 7.98 1.00 8.75
C ASN A 65 8.53 -0.22 8.00
N VAL A 66 9.67 -0.07 7.34
CA VAL A 66 10.39 -1.17 6.68
C VAL A 66 11.08 -2.03 7.74
N SER A 67 10.54 -3.22 7.99
CA SER A 67 11.05 -4.17 8.97
C SER A 67 12.10 -5.13 8.39
N SER A 68 12.07 -5.36 7.07
CA SER A 68 13.09 -6.14 6.38
C SER A 68 13.26 -5.73 4.92
N PHE A 69 14.50 -5.82 4.43
CA PHE A 69 14.83 -5.67 3.02
C PHE A 69 15.90 -6.69 2.64
N ALA A 70 15.57 -7.58 1.71
CA ALA A 70 16.45 -8.62 1.22
C ALA A 70 16.33 -8.73 -0.30
N CYS A 71 17.07 -7.90 -1.04
CA CYS A 71 17.31 -7.83 -2.50
C CYS A 71 16.15 -8.15 -3.48
N GLY A 72 15.43 -9.26 -3.31
CA GLY A 72 14.18 -9.60 -3.98
C GLY A 72 12.90 -9.31 -3.21
N SER A 73 12.94 -9.04 -1.90
CA SER A 73 11.72 -8.75 -1.10
C SER A 73 11.93 -7.66 -0.04
N MET A 74 10.87 -6.90 0.22
CA MET A 74 10.79 -5.92 1.31
C MET A 74 9.51 -6.14 2.09
N THR A 75 9.60 -6.17 3.43
CA THR A 75 8.42 -6.13 4.30
C THR A 75 8.31 -4.76 4.93
N ALA A 76 7.12 -4.15 4.82
CA ALA A 76 6.82 -2.87 5.45
C ALA A 76 5.47 -2.94 6.18
N THR A 77 5.41 -2.39 7.38
CA THR A 77 4.26 -2.51 8.28
C THR A 77 3.74 -1.16 8.73
N ALA A 78 2.45 -1.03 9.01
CA ALA A 78 1.88 0.11 9.72
C ALA A 78 0.89 -0.33 10.79
N SER A 79 0.74 0.50 11.81
CA SER A 79 -0.29 0.39 12.84
C SER A 79 -1.33 1.48 12.62
N ASP A 80 -2.54 1.27 13.16
CA ASP A 80 -3.68 2.18 13.06
C ASP A 80 -3.96 2.57 11.60
N PHE A 81 -3.82 1.61 10.68
CA PHE A 81 -3.84 1.88 9.23
C PHE A 81 -5.22 2.31 8.73
N ASP A 82 -6.29 1.80 9.35
CA ASP A 82 -7.68 2.16 9.05
C ASP A 82 -8.40 2.65 10.30
N VAL A 83 -8.50 1.76 11.30
CA VAL A 83 -8.99 2.11 12.63
C VAL A 83 -7.93 1.85 13.68
N THR A 84 -8.01 2.58 14.81
CA THR A 84 -7.06 2.40 15.92
C THR A 84 -7.05 0.95 16.39
N GLY A 85 -5.86 0.37 16.45
CA GLY A 85 -5.60 -1.01 16.82
C GLY A 85 -5.21 -1.91 15.64
N ASP A 86 -5.59 -1.56 14.41
CA ASP A 86 -5.32 -2.39 13.24
C ASP A 86 -3.85 -2.35 12.84
N GLN A 87 -3.39 -3.42 12.20
CA GLN A 87 -2.03 -3.51 11.67
C GLN A 87 -2.06 -4.09 10.26
N ILE A 88 -1.23 -3.53 9.39
CA ILE A 88 -1.04 -4.02 8.03
C ILE A 88 0.43 -4.37 7.78
N SER A 89 0.66 -5.39 6.95
CA SER A 89 1.98 -5.79 6.49
C SER A 89 1.97 -5.97 4.98
N PHE A 90 2.71 -5.12 4.28
CA PHE A 90 2.95 -5.25 2.85
C PHE A 90 4.25 -6.02 2.61
N VAL A 91 4.20 -6.99 1.69
CA VAL A 91 5.39 -7.67 1.17
C VAL A 91 5.56 -7.28 -0.29
N PHE A 92 6.51 -6.38 -0.55
CA PHE A 92 6.85 -5.98 -1.90
C PHE A 92 7.88 -6.96 -2.47
N THR A 93 7.65 -7.45 -3.67
CA THR A 93 8.60 -8.26 -4.42
C THR A 93 9.19 -7.44 -5.57
N ARG A 94 10.49 -7.60 -5.79
CA ARG A 94 11.14 -7.01 -6.97
C ARG A 94 10.56 -7.63 -8.25
N GLN A 95 10.10 -6.78 -9.17
CA GLN A 95 9.65 -7.14 -10.51
C GLN A 95 10.84 -7.30 -11.46
#